data_AF-A0A376NVH6-F1
#
_entry.id   AF-A0A376NVH6-F1
#
_cell.length_a   1.000
_cell.length_b   1.000
_cell.length_c   1.000
_cell.angle_alpha   90.00
_cell.angle_beta   90.00
_cell.angle_gamma   90.00
#
_symmetry.space_group_name_H-M   'P 1'
#
loop_
_entity.id
_entity.type
_entity.pdbx_description
1 polymer ?
#
loop_
_entity_poly.entity_id
_entity_poly.type
_entity_poly.pdbx_seq_one_letter_code
_entity_poly.pdbx_strand_id
1 'polypeptide(L)'
;MPSEGYEGVVKFVFENISTLAVNACPPVLVGVGIATSVETAAVLSRKAILRPIGSRHPNPKAAELELRLEEGLNRLGIGPQGLTGNSSVMGVHIESAARHPSTIGVAVSIGCWRIVAARCWFMPISPLKICLTPGARYEKDPDNPDQS
;
A
#
# COMPACT_ATOMS: atom_id res chain seq x y z
N MET A 1 -6.25 19.18 0.28
CA MET A 1 -5.76 20.36 1.01
C MET A 1 -4.23 20.47 0.82
N PRO A 2 -3.71 21.37 -0.03
CA PRO A 2 -2.25 21.48 -0.27
C PRO A 2 -1.48 22.09 0.90
N SER A 3 -2.13 22.94 1.70
CA SER A 3 -1.49 23.66 2.81
C SER A 3 -1.27 22.82 4.08
N GLU A 4 -2.03 21.74 4.29
CA GLU A 4 -1.90 20.88 5.48
C GLU A 4 -0.74 19.88 5.41
N GLY A 5 -0.04 19.80 4.27
CA GLY A 5 1.16 18.99 4.13
C GLY A 5 0.96 17.52 4.51
N TYR A 6 1.86 16.98 5.33
CA TYR A 6 1.83 15.58 5.78
C TYR A 6 0.74 15.30 6.81
N GLU A 7 0.40 16.27 7.67
CA GLU A 7 -0.63 16.10 8.69
C GLU A 7 -2.02 15.93 8.07
N GLY A 8 -2.30 16.68 7.00
CA GLY A 8 -3.53 16.52 6.22
C GLY A 8 -3.66 15.13 5.59
N VAL A 9 -2.55 14.53 5.13
CA VAL A 9 -2.55 13.15 4.60
C VAL A 9 -2.89 12.16 5.71
N VAL A 10 -2.28 12.30 6.88
CA VAL A 10 -2.55 11.43 8.03
C VAL A 10 -4.02 11.51 8.41
N LYS A 11 -4.55 12.72 8.61
CA LYS A 11 -5.95 12.95 8.95
C LYS A 11 -6.90 12.32 7.92
N PHE A 12 -6.63 12.51 6.63
CA PHE A 12 -7.41 11.92 5.55
C PHE A 12 -7.42 10.38 5.62
N VAL A 13 -6.27 9.76 5.89
CA VAL A 13 -6.17 8.30 6.04
C VAL A 13 -6.99 7.81 7.23
N PHE A 14 -6.90 8.47 8.38
CA PHE A 14 -7.68 8.14 9.58
C PHE A 14 -9.19 8.25 9.37
N GLU A 15 -9.66 9.33 8.72
CA GLU A 15 -11.09 9.55 8.43
C GLU A 15 -11.64 8.47 7.47
N ASN A 16 -10.88 8.13 6.42
CA ASN A 16 -11.29 7.12 5.45
C ASN A 16 -11.34 5.73 6.09
N ILE A 17 -10.33 5.36 6.87
CA ILE A 17 -10.26 4.03 7.48
C ILE A 17 -11.32 3.88 8.56
N SER A 18 -11.57 4.90 9.38
CA SER A 18 -12.61 4.84 10.40
C SER A 18 -13.99 4.52 9.80
N THR A 19 -14.27 5.04 8.60
CA THR A 19 -15.54 4.78 7.89
C THR A 19 -15.55 3.45 7.13
N LEU A 20 -14.44 3.09 6.48
CA LEU A 20 -14.38 1.97 5.55
C LEU A 20 -13.96 0.65 6.20
N ALA A 21 -13.21 0.68 7.30
CA ALA A 21 -12.60 -0.50 7.90
C ALA A 21 -13.62 -1.51 8.44
N VAL A 22 -14.73 -1.03 9.01
CA VAL A 22 -15.78 -1.92 9.55
C VAL A 22 -16.37 -2.81 8.45
N ASN A 23 -16.48 -2.28 7.23
CA ASN A 23 -17.07 -2.98 6.09
C ASN A 23 -16.04 -3.79 5.27
N ALA A 24 -14.75 -3.61 5.52
CA ALA A 24 -13.66 -4.17 4.71
C ALA A 24 -13.07 -5.49 5.26
N CYS A 25 -13.82 -6.22 6.09
CA CYS A 25 -13.40 -7.48 6.72
C CYS A 25 -11.99 -7.41 7.34
N PRO A 26 -11.81 -6.65 8.44
CA PRO A 26 -10.50 -6.48 9.08
C PRO A 26 -9.93 -7.85 9.50
N PRO A 27 -8.63 -8.12 9.32
CA PRO A 27 -7.51 -7.17 9.23
C PRO A 27 -7.31 -6.57 7.83
N VAL A 28 -7.18 -5.24 7.79
CA VAL A 28 -7.07 -4.49 6.52
C VAL A 28 -5.61 -4.21 6.14
N LEU A 29 -5.33 -4.24 4.84
CA LEU A 29 -4.15 -3.66 4.21
C LEU A 29 -4.51 -2.28 3.67
N VAL A 30 -3.70 -1.29 3.99
CA VAL A 30 -3.93 0.08 3.56
C VAL A 30 -2.85 0.48 2.56
N GLY A 31 -3.26 0.89 1.37
CA GLY A 31 -2.39 1.53 0.39
C GLY A 31 -2.70 3.01 0.30
N VAL A 32 -1.68 3.85 0.47
CA VAL A 32 -1.79 5.31 0.34
C VAL A 32 -0.95 5.77 -0.85
N GLY A 33 -1.59 6.46 -1.78
CA GLY A 33 -0.93 7.08 -2.93
C GLY A 33 -0.92 8.59 -2.81
N ILE A 34 0.24 9.22 -2.99
CA ILE A 34 0.40 10.69 -2.96
C ILE A 34 0.99 11.15 -4.29
N ALA A 35 0.29 12.03 -5.00
CA ALA A 35 0.73 12.57 -6.29
C ALA A 35 0.20 14.00 -6.52
N THR A 36 0.50 14.59 -7.67
CA THR A 36 -0.11 15.87 -8.12
C THR A 36 -1.57 15.68 -8.51
N SER A 37 -1.87 14.62 -9.27
CA SER A 37 -3.18 14.30 -9.82
C SER A 37 -3.82 13.13 -9.06
N VAL A 38 -5.15 13.15 -8.96
CA VAL A 38 -5.89 12.12 -8.21
C VAL A 38 -5.84 10.78 -8.94
N GLU A 39 -5.81 10.79 -10.27
CA GLU A 39 -5.73 9.59 -11.10
C GLU A 39 -4.41 8.86 -10.84
N THR A 40 -3.30 9.61 -10.80
CA THR A 40 -1.99 9.03 -10.49
C THR A 40 -1.93 8.58 -9.04
N ALA A 41 -2.51 9.33 -8.10
CA ALA A 41 -2.59 8.92 -6.70
C ALA A 41 -3.34 7.59 -6.56
N ALA A 42 -4.45 7.39 -7.27
CA ALA A 42 -5.23 6.14 -7.25
C ALA A 42 -4.45 4.95 -7.85
N VAL A 43 -3.68 5.18 -8.91
CA VAL A 43 -2.80 4.14 -9.47
C VAL A 43 -1.70 3.77 -8.46
N LEU A 44 -1.12 4.75 -7.77
CA LEU A 44 -0.09 4.53 -6.75
C LEU A 44 -0.64 3.82 -5.52
N SER A 45 -1.82 4.21 -5.02
CA SER A 45 -2.44 3.55 -3.86
C SER A 45 -2.73 2.07 -4.14
N ARG A 46 -3.15 1.75 -5.38
CA ARG A 46 -3.35 0.36 -5.79
C ARG A 46 -2.04 -0.39 -5.93
N LYS A 47 -0.97 0.23 -6.46
CA LYS A 47 0.37 -0.36 -6.48
C LYS A 47 0.90 -0.64 -5.07
N ALA A 48 0.63 0.27 -4.12
CA ALA A 48 1.08 0.14 -2.74
C ALA A 48 0.51 -1.13 -2.06
N ILE A 49 -0.76 -1.47 -2.29
CA ILE A 49 -1.39 -2.68 -1.74
C ILE A 49 -0.80 -3.98 -2.31
N LEU A 50 -0.34 -3.96 -3.57
CA LEU A 50 0.19 -5.15 -4.24
C LEU A 50 1.62 -5.46 -3.82
N ARG A 51 2.24 -4.63 -2.96
CA ARG A 51 3.55 -4.93 -2.39
C ARG A 51 3.47 -6.17 -1.49
N PRO A 52 4.56 -6.96 -1.40
CA PRO A 52 4.58 -8.11 -0.50
C PRO A 52 4.44 -7.64 0.95
N ILE A 53 3.59 -8.34 1.69
CA ILE A 53 3.29 -8.04 3.10
C ILE A 53 4.59 -8.12 3.90
N GLY A 54 4.86 -7.09 4.71
CA GLY A 54 6.10 -6.97 5.48
C GLY A 54 7.25 -6.26 4.76
N SER A 55 7.08 -5.89 3.48
CA SER A 55 8.02 -4.97 2.84
C SER A 55 7.80 -3.53 3.30
N ARG A 56 8.89 -2.78 3.43
CA ARG A 56 8.89 -1.37 3.82
C ARG A 56 9.34 -0.50 2.66
N HIS A 57 8.95 0.76 2.68
CA HIS A 57 9.45 1.73 1.72
C HIS A 57 10.98 1.89 1.83
N PRO A 58 11.75 1.97 0.72
CA PRO A 58 13.20 2.15 0.77
C PRO A 58 13.65 3.50 1.38
N ASN A 59 12.75 4.49 1.38
CA ASN A 59 13.00 5.80 1.99
C ASN A 59 12.68 5.75 3.50
N PRO A 60 13.63 6.07 4.40
CA PRO A 60 13.44 5.97 5.85
C PRO A 60 12.31 6.85 6.38
N LYS A 61 12.10 8.05 5.81
CA LYS A 61 11.02 8.95 6.24
C LYS A 61 9.63 8.40 5.91
N ALA A 62 9.51 7.73 4.77
CA ALA A 62 8.25 7.11 4.37
C ALA A 62 7.98 5.85 5.21
N ALA A 63 9.02 5.04 5.49
CA ALA A 63 8.90 3.87 6.35
C ALA A 63 8.51 4.22 7.79
N GLU A 64 9.04 5.32 8.33
CA GLU A 64 8.63 5.83 9.65
C GLU A 64 7.16 6.27 9.67
N LEU A 65 6.68 6.90 8.59
CA LEU A 65 5.29 7.30 8.46
C LEU A 65 4.35 6.08 8.33
N GLU A 66 4.77 5.04 7.58
CA GLU A 66 4.05 3.76 7.51
C GLU A 66 3.89 3.15 8.91
N LEU A 67 4.97 3.09 9.69
CA LEU A 67 4.94 2.54 11.04
C LEU A 67 4.03 3.34 11.98
N ARG A 68 4.14 4.68 11.94
CA ARG A 68 3.28 5.56 12.77
C ARG A 68 1.80 5.42 12.42
N LEU A 69 1.47 5.25 11.14
CA LEU A 69 0.10 5.01 10.71
C LEU A 69 -0.39 3.63 11.16
N GLU A 70 0.42 2.58 11.03
CA GLU A 70 0.07 1.24 11.52
C GLU A 70 -0.23 1.24 13.02
N GLU A 71 0.65 1.86 13.83
CA GLU A 71 0.46 1.98 15.28
C GLU A 71 -0.79 2.78 15.62
N GLY A 72 -0.99 3.92 14.97
CA GLY A 72 -2.13 4.78 15.24
C GLY A 72 -3.46 4.16 14.83
N LEU A 73 -3.50 3.41 13.72
CA LEU A 73 -4.70 2.70 13.28
C LEU A 73 -5.02 1.49 14.17
N ASN A 74 -4.00 0.77 14.66
CA ASN A 74 -4.21 -0.31 15.62
C ASN A 74 -4.74 0.20 16.96
N ARG A 75 -4.39 1.43 17.37
CA ARG A 75 -4.96 2.08 18.57
C ARG A 75 -6.44 2.46 18.44
N LEU A 76 -7.01 2.52 17.22
CA LEU A 76 -8.45 2.77 17.05
C LEU A 76 -9.31 1.61 17.58
N GLY A 77 -8.74 0.42 17.74
CA GLY A 77 -9.40 -0.69 18.43
C GLY A 77 -10.57 -1.33 17.67
N ILE A 78 -10.65 -1.16 16.33
CA ILE A 78 -11.70 -1.76 15.49
C ILE A 78 -11.69 -3.29 15.62
N GLY A 79 -10.48 -3.87 15.60
CA GLY A 79 -10.22 -5.29 15.72
C GLY A 79 -10.64 -6.12 14.49
N PRO A 80 -10.23 -7.40 14.44
CA PRO A 80 -10.53 -8.28 13.30
C PRO A 80 -12.04 -8.52 13.21
N GLN A 81 -12.59 -8.35 12.00
CA GLN A 81 -14.03 -8.47 11.71
C GLN A 81 -14.95 -7.59 12.60
N GLY A 82 -14.43 -6.52 13.20
CA GLY A 82 -15.18 -5.67 14.14
C GLY A 82 -15.28 -6.25 15.56
N LEU A 83 -14.53 -7.31 15.87
CA LEU A 83 -14.34 -7.81 17.22
C LEU A 83 -13.24 -6.95 17.86
N THR A 84 -13.63 -5.95 18.64
CA THR A 84 -12.76 -4.98 19.31
C THR A 84 -11.44 -5.61 19.77
N GLY A 85 -10.32 -5.06 19.29
CA GLY A 85 -8.99 -5.61 19.56
C GLY A 85 -7.85 -4.84 18.89
N ASN A 86 -6.62 -5.25 19.19
CA ASN A 86 -5.41 -4.49 18.86
C ASN A 86 -4.86 -4.76 17.44
N SER A 87 -5.43 -5.72 16.70
CA SER A 87 -4.95 -6.15 15.38
C SER A 87 -5.95 -5.77 14.28
N SER A 88 -6.10 -4.47 14.06
CA SER A 88 -7.05 -3.93 13.05
C SER A 88 -6.43 -3.89 11.65
N VAL A 89 -5.11 -3.67 11.58
CA VAL A 89 -4.37 -3.44 10.33
C VAL A 89 -3.24 -4.46 10.20
N MET A 90 -3.12 -5.05 9.00
CA MET A 90 -2.05 -5.99 8.66
C MET A 90 -0.79 -5.27 8.17
N GLY A 91 -0.95 -4.12 7.53
CA GLY A 91 0.15 -3.26 7.10
C GLY A 91 -0.34 -2.00 6.37
N VAL A 92 0.50 -0.97 6.39
CA VAL A 92 0.29 0.27 5.64
C VAL A 92 1.46 0.45 4.67
N HIS A 93 1.13 0.66 3.40
CA HIS A 93 2.11 0.92 2.35
C HIS A 93 1.84 2.29 1.73
N ILE A 94 2.89 3.12 1.65
CA ILE A 94 2.82 4.45 1.08
C ILE A 94 3.62 4.46 -0.23
N GLU A 95 3.05 5.06 -1.26
CA GLU A 95 3.70 5.34 -2.54
C GLU A 95 3.54 6.82 -2.86
N SER A 96 4.65 7.49 -3.14
CA SER A 96 4.65 8.92 -3.47
C SER A 96 5.34 9.18 -4.80
N ALA A 97 4.71 9.97 -5.66
CA ALA A 97 5.33 10.54 -6.85
C ALA A 97 5.70 12.02 -6.65
N ALA A 98 6.50 12.55 -7.57
CA ALA A 98 6.82 13.97 -7.61
C ALA A 98 5.52 14.80 -7.67
N ARG A 99 5.45 15.85 -6.85
CA ARG A 99 4.29 16.74 -6.77
C ARG A 99 4.68 18.20 -6.75
N HIS A 100 3.80 19.05 -7.28
CA HIS A 100 3.91 20.49 -7.09
C HIS A 100 3.49 20.86 -5.66
N PRO A 101 4.15 21.81 -4.97
CA PRO A 101 3.76 22.19 -3.61
C PRO A 101 2.33 22.74 -3.52
N SER A 102 1.85 23.38 -4.58
CA SER A 102 0.49 23.98 -4.63
C SER A 102 -0.64 22.97 -4.80
N THR A 103 -0.36 21.72 -5.20
CA THR A 103 -1.39 20.71 -5.46
C THR A 103 -1.01 19.36 -4.86
N ILE A 104 -1.96 18.73 -4.17
CA ILE A 104 -1.76 17.41 -3.60
C ILE A 104 -3.02 16.56 -3.84
N GLY A 105 -2.84 15.50 -4.61
CA GLY A 105 -3.77 14.40 -4.77
C GLY A 105 -3.38 13.27 -3.83
N VAL A 106 -4.35 12.80 -3.05
CA VAL A 106 -4.19 11.68 -2.12
C VAL A 106 -5.28 10.67 -2.43
N ALA A 107 -4.90 9.40 -2.54
CA ALA A 107 -5.84 8.30 -2.67
C ALA A 107 -5.53 7.23 -1.64
N VAL A 108 -6.59 6.67 -1.07
CA VAL A 108 -6.52 5.54 -0.13
C VAL A 108 -7.22 4.37 -0.78
N SER A 109 -6.58 3.21 -0.71
CA SER A 109 -7.16 1.95 -1.13
C SER A 109 -7.07 0.98 0.03
N ILE A 110 -8.10 0.15 0.19
CA ILE A 110 -8.20 -0.81 1.28
C ILE A 110 -8.32 -2.22 0.68
N GLY A 111 -7.46 -3.12 1.13
CA GLY A 111 -7.53 -4.54 0.84
C GLY A 111 -7.96 -5.30 2.08
N CYS A 112 -8.85 -6.27 1.93
CA CYS A 112 -9.10 -7.26 2.98
C CYS A 112 -8.00 -8.34 2.96
N TRP A 113 -8.11 -9.30 3.87
CA TRP A 113 -7.24 -10.49 3.91
C TRP A 113 -7.13 -11.29 2.60
N ARG A 114 -8.11 -11.19 1.68
CA ARG A 114 -8.11 -11.84 0.37
C ARG A 114 -7.68 -10.87 -0.73
N ILE A 115 -6.60 -10.15 -0.50
CA ILE A 115 -5.94 -9.42 -1.58
C ILE A 115 -5.19 -10.42 -2.45
N VAL A 116 -5.57 -10.52 -3.72
CA VAL A 116 -4.88 -11.40 -4.69
C VAL A 116 -4.26 -10.52 -5.75
N ALA A 117 -2.93 -10.48 -5.75
CA ALA A 117 -2.13 -9.88 -6.81
C ALA A 117 -1.61 -11.01 -7.71
N ALA A 118 -1.90 -10.94 -9.00
CA ALA A 118 -1.29 -11.81 -9.99
C ALA A 118 -0.52 -10.92 -10.98
N ARG A 119 0.71 -11.32 -11.29
CA ARG A 119 1.55 -10.66 -12.28
C ARG A 119 1.87 -11.68 -13.35
N CYS A 120 1.34 -11.46 -14.55
CA CYS A 120 1.60 -12.32 -15.70
C CYS A 120 2.69 -11.67 -16.54
N TRP A 121 3.75 -12.42 -16.82
CA TRP A 121 4.79 -12.00 -17.75
C TRP A 121 4.55 -12.70 -19.08
N PHE A 122 4.43 -11.92 -20.15
CA PHE A 122 4.37 -12.48 -21.49
C PHE A 122 5.79 -12.55 -22.05
N MET A 123 6.39 -13.74 -22.04
CA MET A 123 7.70 -13.98 -22.62
C MET A 123 7.57 -14.43 -24.09
N PRO A 124 8.38 -13.90 -25.01
CA PRO A 124 8.22 -14.14 -26.46
C PRO A 124 8.61 -15.54 -26.95
N ILE A 125 9.08 -16.46 -26.08
CA ILE A 125 9.83 -17.67 -26.51
C ILE A 125 9.25 -19.02 -26.06
N SER A 126 8.06 -19.08 -25.43
CA SER A 126 7.41 -20.38 -25.19
C SER A 126 5.90 -20.22 -24.93
N PRO A 127 5.02 -21.10 -25.45
CA PRO A 127 3.58 -20.94 -25.32
C PRO A 127 3.02 -21.31 -23.93
N LEU A 128 3.85 -21.67 -22.96
CA LEU A 128 3.38 -22.07 -21.63
C LEU A 128 4.36 -21.64 -20.54
N LYS A 129 4.00 -20.60 -19.79
CA LYS A 129 4.44 -20.37 -18.40
C LYS A 129 3.55 -19.32 -17.74
N ILE A 130 2.34 -19.75 -17.41
CA ILE A 130 1.53 -19.10 -16.38
C ILE A 130 1.90 -19.79 -15.08
N CYS A 131 2.47 -19.06 -14.10
CA CYS A 131 2.54 -19.38 -12.65
C CYS A 131 3.47 -18.34 -11.98
N LEU A 132 3.28 -17.80 -10.78
CA LEU A 132 2.38 -18.01 -9.64
C LEU A 132 2.30 -16.73 -8.78
N THR A 133 1.32 -16.72 -7.88
CA THR A 133 0.99 -15.74 -6.83
C THR A 133 2.13 -15.40 -5.83
N PRO A 134 1.97 -14.36 -4.96
CA PRO A 134 3.04 -13.53 -4.44
C PRO A 134 3.85 -14.18 -3.31
N GLY A 135 5.20 -14.10 -3.41
CA GLY A 135 6.12 -14.60 -2.40
C GLY A 135 7.46 -15.13 -2.95
N ALA A 136 7.59 -15.30 -4.27
CA ALA A 136 8.86 -15.69 -4.87
C ALA A 136 9.89 -14.56 -4.72
N ARG A 137 10.93 -14.82 -3.94
CA ARG A 137 12.16 -14.02 -3.93
C ARG A 137 12.64 -13.85 -5.37
N TYR A 138 13.15 -12.65 -5.66
CA TYR A 138 13.95 -12.39 -6.85
C TYR A 138 15.20 -13.28 -6.73
N GLU A 139 15.14 -14.51 -7.21
CA GLU A 139 16.35 -15.30 -7.43
C GLU A 139 17.02 -14.64 -8.64
N LYS A 140 18.22 -14.08 -8.48
CA LYS A 140 18.99 -13.52 -9.59
C LYS A 140 19.15 -14.61 -10.64
N ASP A 141 18.75 -14.33 -11.87
CA ASP A 141 19.13 -15.16 -13.02
C ASP A 141 20.67 -15.23 -13.07
N PRO A 142 21.29 -16.42 -13.03
CA PRO A 142 22.74 -16.56 -13.08
C PRO A 142 23.35 -16.13 -14.44
N ASP A 143 22.51 -15.83 -15.44
CA ASP A 143 22.91 -15.50 -16.81
C ASP A 143 22.75 -14.02 -17.20
N ASN A 144 22.40 -13.11 -16.27
CA ASN A 144 22.30 -11.67 -16.58
C ASN A 144 23.19 -10.79 -15.67
N PRO A 145 24.42 -10.42 -16.10
CA PRO A 145 25.38 -9.66 -15.30
C PRO A 145 25.10 -8.15 -15.17
N ASP A 146 24.08 -7.60 -15.86
CA ASP A 146 23.96 -6.14 -16.06
C ASP A 146 23.04 -5.41 -15.06
N GLN A 147 22.74 -6.01 -13.90
CA GLN A 147 21.97 -5.33 -12.84
C GLN A 147 22.84 -5.04 -11.61
N SER A 148 23.63 -3.97 -11.73
CA SER A 148 24.33 -3.26 -10.63
C SER A 148 23.53 -2.05 -10.16
#